data_AF-A0A955IIC6-F1
#
_entry.id   AF-A0A955IIC6-F1
#
_cell.length_a   1.000
_cell.length_b   1.000
_cell.length_c   1.000
_cell.angle_alpha   90.00
_cell.angle_beta   90.00
_cell.angle_gamma   90.00
#
_symmetry.space_group_name_H-M   'P 1'
#
loop_
_entity.id
_entity.type
_entity.pdbx_description
1 polymer ?
#
loop_
_entity_poly.entity_id
_entity_poly.type
_entity_poly.pdbx_seq_one_letter_code
_entity_poly.pdbx_strand_id
1 'polypeptide(L)'
;MGEQPFLSKRQKGIVKGYYANRETALTQRLAELVSDIALAAGDEKRLAKLWGGAAEVLAASTFDPARGERIVRSRDLEALARVAPTIKAKEKPRAER
;
A
#
# COMPACT_ATOMS: atom_id res chain seq x y z
N MET A 1 20.99 30.07 16.56
CA MET A 1 20.83 29.53 15.18
C MET A 1 21.85 28.42 15.04
N GLY A 2 21.42 27.16 14.97
CA GLY A 2 22.31 26.01 14.78
C GLY A 2 22.07 25.43 13.39
N GLU A 3 23.08 25.54 12.52
CA GLU A 3 23.07 25.00 11.16
C GLU A 3 22.80 23.49 11.15
N GLN A 4 21.74 23.07 10.45
CA GLN A 4 21.49 21.66 10.20
C GLN A 4 22.35 21.17 9.03
N PRO A 5 23.13 20.08 9.18
CA PRO A 5 23.95 19.58 8.09
C PRO A 5 23.07 19.02 6.97
N PHE A 6 23.20 19.66 5.81
CA PHE A 6 22.55 19.36 4.56
C PHE A 6 22.83 17.91 4.14
N LEU A 7 21.79 17.08 4.05
CA LEU A 7 21.86 15.79 3.36
C LEU A 7 22.46 16.00 1.96
N SER A 8 23.58 15.34 1.67
CA SER A 8 24.26 15.39 0.37
C SER A 8 23.29 14.98 -0.74
N LYS A 9 23.40 15.60 -1.93
CA LYS A 9 22.52 15.34 -3.09
C LYS A 9 22.37 13.84 -3.41
N ARG A 10 23.42 13.03 -3.16
CA ARG A 10 23.40 11.56 -3.30
C ARG A 10 22.50 10.85 -2.28
N GLN A 11 22.50 11.28 -1.01
CA GLN A 11 21.70 10.69 0.06
C GLN A 11 20.20 10.99 -0.14
N LYS A 12 19.86 12.17 -0.66
CA LYS A 12 18.46 12.51 -1.04
C LYS A 12 17.91 11.60 -2.15
N GLY A 13 18.76 11.20 -3.11
CA GLY A 13 18.37 10.29 -4.19
C GLY A 13 18.03 8.87 -3.71
N ILE A 14 18.80 8.34 -2.76
CA ILE A 14 18.58 6.99 -2.20
C ILE A 14 17.27 6.96 -1.40
N VAL A 15 16.99 7.98 -0.59
CA VAL A 15 15.73 8.09 0.17
C VAL A 15 14.54 8.23 -0.77
N LYS A 16 14.64 9.06 -1.81
CA LYS A 16 13.58 9.21 -2.82
C LYS A 16 13.32 7.90 -3.59
N GLY A 17 14.37 7.18 -3.97
CA GLY A 17 14.26 5.86 -4.61
C GLY A 17 13.62 4.82 -3.69
N TYR A 18 14.00 4.78 -2.42
CA TYR A 18 13.43 3.85 -1.44
C TYR A 18 11.90 4.01 -1.29
N TYR A 19 11.39 5.26 -1.27
CA TYR A 19 9.94 5.50 -1.20
C TYR A 19 9.22 5.24 -2.52
N ALA A 20 9.82 5.57 -3.67
CA ALA A 20 9.28 5.22 -4.98
C ALA A 20 9.17 3.69 -5.17
N ASN A 21 10.16 2.94 -4.67
CA ASN A 21 10.14 1.48 -4.67
C ASN A 21 9.06 0.93 -3.73
N ARG A 22 8.82 1.58 -2.57
CA ARG A 22 7.78 1.15 -1.62
C ARG A 22 6.37 1.39 -2.14
N GLU A 23 6.11 2.52 -2.79
CA GLU A 23 4.84 2.80 -3.45
C GLU A 23 4.58 1.78 -4.56
N THR A 24 5.56 1.58 -5.44
CA THR A 24 5.50 0.57 -6.52
C THR A 24 5.23 -0.82 -5.96
N ALA A 25 5.87 -1.20 -4.86
CA ALA A 25 5.65 -2.50 -4.23
C ALA A 25 4.21 -2.66 -3.69
N LEU A 26 3.63 -1.61 -3.10
CA LEU A 26 2.25 -1.67 -2.59
C LEU A 26 1.22 -1.74 -3.73
N THR A 27 1.40 -0.94 -4.78
CA THR A 27 0.48 -0.95 -5.94
C THR A 27 0.54 -2.29 -6.68
N GLN A 28 1.74 -2.82 -6.92
CA GLN A 28 1.93 -4.16 -7.48
C GLN A 28 1.28 -5.23 -6.60
N ARG A 29 1.55 -5.21 -5.29
CA ARG A 29 0.99 -6.20 -4.37
C ARG A 29 -0.54 -6.17 -4.34
N LEU A 30 -1.14 -4.99 -4.37
CA LEU A 30 -2.60 -4.86 -4.39
C LEU A 30 -3.19 -5.37 -5.71
N ALA A 31 -2.51 -5.14 -6.83
CA ALA A 31 -2.92 -5.67 -8.14
C ALA A 31 -2.82 -7.20 -8.23
N GLU A 32 -1.77 -7.80 -7.65
CA GLU A 32 -1.67 -9.26 -7.50
C GLU A 32 -2.85 -9.81 -6.70
N LEU A 33 -3.15 -9.21 -5.54
CA LEU A 33 -4.26 -9.63 -4.69
C LEU A 33 -5.62 -9.54 -5.40
N VAL A 34 -5.86 -8.48 -6.19
CA VAL A 34 -7.08 -8.37 -7.01
C VAL A 34 -7.18 -9.55 -7.98
N SER A 35 -6.08 -9.91 -8.64
CA SER A 35 -6.04 -11.03 -9.59
C SER A 35 -6.26 -12.38 -8.88
N ASP A 36 -5.60 -12.60 -7.75
CA ASP A 36 -5.77 -13.80 -6.93
C ASP A 36 -7.20 -13.96 -6.40
N ILE A 37 -7.83 -12.86 -5.97
CA ILE A 37 -9.23 -12.86 -5.49
C ILE A 37 -10.17 -13.24 -6.64
N ALA A 38 -9.95 -12.69 -7.85
CA ALA A 38 -10.75 -13.01 -9.02
C ALA A 38 -10.68 -14.50 -9.39
N LEU A 39 -9.54 -15.15 -9.15
CA LEU A 39 -9.30 -16.56 -9.47
C LEU A 39 -9.66 -17.54 -8.34
N ALA A 40 -9.82 -17.06 -7.11
CA ALA A 40 -10.08 -17.91 -5.93
C ALA A 40 -11.57 -18.26 -5.72
N ALA A 41 -12.40 -18.19 -6.77
CA ALA A 41 -13.81 -18.51 -6.69
C ALA A 41 -14.05 -19.93 -6.14
N GLY A 42 -14.96 -20.06 -5.16
CA GLY A 42 -15.30 -21.33 -4.52
C GLY A 42 -14.39 -21.75 -3.35
N ASP A 43 -13.30 -21.03 -3.06
CA ASP A 43 -12.45 -21.27 -1.90
C ASP A 43 -12.55 -20.11 -0.89
N GLU A 44 -13.58 -20.17 -0.04
CA GLU A 44 -13.88 -19.12 0.94
C GLU A 44 -12.74 -18.86 1.92
N LYS A 45 -11.97 -19.90 2.28
CA LYS A 45 -10.84 -19.78 3.19
C LYS A 45 -9.68 -19.03 2.54
N ARG A 46 -9.39 -19.31 1.26
CA ARG A 46 -8.39 -18.58 0.48
C ARG A 46 -8.84 -17.14 0.26
N LEU A 47 -10.10 -16.92 -0.10
CA LEU A 47 -10.67 -15.57 -0.24
C LEU A 47 -10.54 -14.78 1.06
N ALA A 48 -10.87 -15.36 2.22
CA ALA A 48 -10.71 -14.69 3.52
C ALA A 48 -9.27 -14.20 3.74
N LYS A 49 -8.27 -15.03 3.44
CA LYS A 49 -6.84 -14.65 3.55
C LYS A 49 -6.44 -13.55 2.58
N LEU A 50 -6.85 -13.65 1.31
CA LEU A 50 -6.50 -12.68 0.27
C LEU A 50 -7.05 -11.28 0.59
N TRP A 51 -8.30 -11.22 1.03
CA TRP A 51 -8.92 -9.98 1.47
C TRP A 51 -8.31 -9.43 2.77
N GLY A 52 -7.83 -10.30 3.67
CA GLY A 52 -7.00 -9.88 4.80
C GLY A 52 -5.72 -9.19 4.34
N GLY A 53 -5.01 -9.77 3.36
CA GLY A 53 -3.83 -9.15 2.75
C GLY A 53 -4.15 -7.82 2.07
N ALA A 54 -5.31 -7.70 1.42
CA ALA A 54 -5.74 -6.43 0.82
C ALA A 54 -5.95 -5.34 1.89
N ALA A 55 -6.52 -5.69 3.05
CA ALA A 55 -6.67 -4.78 4.17
C ALA A 55 -5.32 -4.29 4.72
N GLU A 56 -4.35 -5.20 4.86
CA GLU A 56 -2.99 -4.84 5.33
C GLU A 56 -2.28 -3.88 4.36
N VAL A 57 -2.39 -4.12 3.05
CA VAL A 57 -1.80 -3.26 2.02
C VAL A 57 -2.45 -1.87 2.02
N LEU A 58 -3.78 -1.80 2.11
CA LEU A 58 -4.51 -0.55 2.21
C LEU A 58 -4.12 0.22 3.48
N ALA A 59 -3.98 -0.46 4.63
CA ALA A 59 -3.56 0.15 5.90
C ALA A 59 -2.12 0.70 5.87
N ALA A 60 -1.23 0.08 5.08
CA ALA A 60 0.14 0.54 4.84
C ALA A 60 0.24 1.72 3.86
N SER A 61 -0.87 2.06 3.20
CA SER A 61 -0.98 3.15 2.23
C SER A 61 -1.67 4.39 2.81
N THR A 62 -1.50 5.53 2.16
CA THR A 62 -2.18 6.80 2.50
C THR A 62 -3.69 6.78 2.20
N PHE A 63 -4.23 5.66 1.71
CA PHE A 63 -5.65 5.52 1.40
C PHE A 63 -6.52 5.70 2.64
N ASP A 64 -7.73 6.24 2.43
CA ASP A 64 -8.69 6.46 3.49
C ASP A 64 -9.07 5.13 4.19
N PRO A 65 -8.83 5.00 5.51
CA PRO A 65 -9.01 3.73 6.21
C PRO A 65 -10.48 3.30 6.28
N ALA A 66 -11.41 4.25 6.42
CA ALA A 66 -12.84 3.94 6.48
C ALA A 66 -13.35 3.40 5.14
N ARG A 67 -12.93 4.01 4.03
CA ARG A 67 -13.22 3.53 2.68
C ARG A 67 -12.57 2.18 2.40
N GLY A 68 -11.32 1.99 2.84
CA GLY A 68 -10.61 0.71 2.71
C GLY A 68 -11.33 -0.42 3.45
N GLU A 69 -11.72 -0.17 4.69
CA GLU A 69 -12.51 -1.13 5.49
C GLU A 69 -13.84 -1.47 4.81
N ARG A 70 -14.55 -0.45 4.28
CA ARG A 70 -15.81 -0.67 3.55
C ARG A 70 -15.60 -1.60 2.35
N ILE A 71 -14.60 -1.34 1.51
CA ILE A 71 -14.29 -2.17 0.32
C ILE A 71 -14.00 -3.62 0.72
N VAL A 72 -13.18 -3.83 1.75
CA VAL A 72 -12.81 -5.16 2.22
C VAL A 72 -14.00 -5.89 2.84
N ARG A 73 -14.80 -5.21 3.66
CA ARG A 73 -15.99 -5.80 4.30
C ARG A 73 -17.06 -6.17 3.29
N SER A 74 -17.31 -5.32 2.29
CA SER A 74 -18.27 -5.58 1.23
C SER A 74 -17.74 -6.52 0.14
N ARG A 75 -16.47 -6.94 0.22
CA ARG A 75 -15.79 -7.79 -0.78
C ARG A 75 -15.93 -7.22 -2.20
N ASP A 76 -15.84 -5.90 -2.31
CA ASP A 76 -16.03 -5.17 -3.57
C ASP A 76 -14.74 -5.20 -4.41
N LEU A 77 -14.62 -6.25 -5.24
CA LEU A 77 -13.44 -6.49 -6.06
C LEU A 77 -13.21 -5.38 -7.10
N GLU A 78 -14.29 -4.82 -7.67
CA GLU A 78 -14.19 -3.73 -8.64
C GLU A 78 -13.66 -2.46 -7.99
N ALA A 79 -14.17 -2.10 -6.81
CA ALA A 79 -13.66 -0.96 -6.06
C ALA A 79 -12.19 -1.18 -5.68
N LEU A 80 -11.81 -2.40 -5.27
CA LEU A 80 -10.42 -2.74 -4.95
C LEU A 80 -9.50 -2.57 -6.17
N ALA A 81 -9.93 -3.04 -7.35
CA ALA A 81 -9.17 -2.90 -8.59
C ALA A 81 -9.00 -1.43 -9.01
N ARG A 82 -10.03 -0.59 -8.83
CA ARG A 82 -9.97 0.84 -9.15
C ARG A 82 -9.01 1.61 -8.24
N VAL A 83 -8.87 1.19 -6.98
CA VAL A 83 -7.98 1.88 -6.03
C VAL A 83 -6.53 1.41 -6.12
N ALA A 84 -6.28 0.19 -6.58
CA ALA A 84 -4.94 -0.41 -6.69
C ALA A 84 -3.86 0.50 -7.33
N PRO A 85 -4.11 1.21 -8.46
CA PRO A 85 -3.09 2.08 -9.06
C PRO A 85 -2.97 3.45 -8.38
N THR A 86 -3.83 3.78 -7.41
CA THR A 86 -3.93 5.14 -6.83
C THR A 86 -3.33 5.27 -5.44
N ILE A 87 -3.00 4.16 -4.79
CA ILE A 87 -2.47 4.18 -3.43
C ILE A 87 -1.03 4.66 -3.40
N LYS A 88 -0.68 5.40 -2.35
CA LYS A 88 0.70 5.84 -2.08
C LYS A 88 1.18 5.27 -0.77
N ALA A 89 2.46 4.95 -0.65
CA ALA A 89 3.02 4.49 0.62
C ALA A 89 2.89 5.59 1.70
N LYS A 90 2.52 5.24 2.93
CA LYS A 90 2.65 6.19 4.06
C LYS A 90 4.12 6.54 4.26
N GLU A 91 4.44 7.83 4.37
CA GLU A 91 5.73 8.25 4.90
C GLU A 91 5.82 7.80 6.37
N LYS A 92 6.87 7.08 6.73
CA LYS A 92 7.16 6.87 8.16
C LYS A 92 7.59 8.22 8.74
N PRO A 93 7.12 8.62 9.93
CA PRO A 93 7.73 9.76 10.62
C PRO A 93 9.23 9.49 10.71
N ARG A 94 10.03 10.47 10.27
CA ARG A 94 11.49 10.49 10.45
C ARG A 94 11.73 10.10 11.90
N ALA A 95 12.32 8.92 12.12
CA ALA A 95 12.74 8.54 13.46
C ALA A 95 13.76 9.61 13.88
N GLU A 96 13.30 10.54 14.71
CA GLU A 96 14.13 11.52 15.36
C GLU A 96 15.09 10.72 16.24
N ARG A 97 16.36 10.75 15.84
CA ARG A 97 17.50 10.19 16.55
C ARG A 97 18.55 11.28 16.57
#